data_AF-A0A6M3IMB4-F1
#
_entry.id   AF-A0A6M3IMB4-F1
#
_cell.length_a   1.000
_cell.length_b   1.000
_cell.length_c   1.000
_cell.angle_alpha   90.00
_cell.angle_beta   90.00
_cell.angle_gamma   90.00
#
_symmetry.space_group_name_H-M   'P 1'
#
loop_
_entity.id
_entity.type
_entity.pdbx_description
1 polymer ?
#
loop_
_entity_poly.entity_id
_entity_poly.type
_entity_poly.pdbx_seq_one_letter_code
_entity_poly.pdbx_strand_id
1 'polypeptide(L)'
;MYLPDRAFTKDLKRIDKRLGVKFNGYNVVVTYDRGWGDPVNIWVVKGDQGGFRTPDRRDVEAIAASNIERESPEEKFQRVSKYYQKVREDVRRKSRENIRDMTKDSKIQLRQAVAKVENQSKANSTFRRIENKPKGQVFG
;
A
#
# COMPACT_ATOMS: atom_id res chain seq x y z
N MET A 1 -15.65 -34.41 -17.54
CA MET A 1 -15.75 -33.45 -16.44
C MET A 1 -14.56 -33.68 -15.52
N TYR A 2 -13.61 -32.74 -15.43
CA TYR A 2 -12.45 -32.93 -14.56
C TYR A 2 -12.87 -32.74 -13.10
N LEU A 3 -12.61 -33.76 -12.27
CA LEU A 3 -12.82 -33.70 -10.83
C LEU A 3 -11.46 -33.37 -10.18
N PRO A 4 -11.38 -32.26 -9.41
CA PRO A 4 -10.17 -31.96 -8.63
C PRO A 4 -9.86 -33.10 -7.67
N ASP A 5 -8.58 -33.28 -7.36
CA ASP A 5 -8.15 -34.26 -6.38
C ASP A 5 -8.86 -34.03 -5.03
N ARG A 6 -9.29 -35.13 -4.40
CA ARG A 6 -9.93 -35.12 -3.08
C ARG A 6 -8.97 -34.59 -2.02
N ALA A 7 -7.67 -34.86 -2.15
CA ALA A 7 -6.66 -34.33 -1.24
C ALA A 7 -6.60 -32.80 -1.31
N PHE A 8 -6.50 -32.23 -2.51
CA PHE A 8 -6.51 -30.79 -2.73
C PHE A 8 -7.75 -30.11 -2.15
N THR A 9 -8.93 -30.68 -2.40
CA THR A 9 -10.19 -30.13 -1.87
C THR A 9 -10.23 -30.18 -0.34
N LYS A 10 -9.73 -31.26 0.27
CA LYS A 10 -9.66 -31.40 1.72
C LYS A 10 -8.70 -30.37 2.34
N ASP A 11 -7.56 -30.13 1.71
CA ASP A 11 -6.56 -29.17 2.17
C ASP A 11 -7.07 -27.72 2.04
N LEU A 12 -7.76 -27.38 0.96
CA LEU A 12 -8.46 -26.09 0.84
C LEU A 12 -9.49 -25.88 1.94
N LYS A 13 -10.32 -26.90 2.22
CA LYS A 13 -11.32 -26.84 3.29
C LYS A 13 -10.70 -26.73 4.69
N ARG A 14 -9.44 -27.14 4.86
CA ARG A 14 -8.68 -26.95 6.11
C ARG A 14 -8.22 -25.50 6.30
N ILE A 15 -7.97 -24.77 5.20
CA ILE A 15 -7.68 -23.33 5.25
C ILE A 15 -8.94 -22.58 5.65
N ASP A 16 -10.03 -22.78 4.90
CA ASP A 16 -11.35 -22.21 5.17
C ASP A 16 -12.45 -23.13 4.61
N LYS A 17 -13.46 -23.41 5.44
CA LYS A 17 -14.62 -24.26 5.09
C LYS A 17 -15.45 -23.68 3.94
N ARG A 18 -15.40 -22.37 3.69
CA ARG A 18 -16.13 -21.68 2.61
C ARG A 18 -15.45 -21.77 1.25
N LEU A 19 -14.20 -22.22 1.19
CA LEU A 19 -13.48 -22.41 -0.06
C LEU A 19 -14.02 -23.62 -0.81
N GLY A 20 -14.36 -23.45 -2.09
CA GLY A 20 -14.84 -24.48 -2.98
C GLY A 20 -13.99 -24.55 -4.25
N VAL A 21 -14.29 -25.51 -5.11
CA VAL A 21 -13.60 -25.68 -6.38
C VAL A 21 -14.64 -25.98 -7.46
N LYS A 22 -14.47 -25.36 -8.63
CA LYS A 22 -15.26 -25.66 -9.83
C LYS A 22 -14.36 -25.73 -11.07
N PHE A 23 -14.83 -26.44 -12.09
CA PHE A 23 -14.19 -26.47 -13.40
C PHE A 23 -14.98 -25.59 -14.37
N ASN A 24 -14.33 -24.62 -15.01
CA ASN A 24 -15.00 -23.68 -15.91
C ASN A 24 -14.97 -24.09 -17.40
N GLY A 25 -14.65 -25.35 -17.69
CA GLY A 25 -14.45 -25.86 -19.05
C GLY A 25 -12.99 -25.87 -19.51
N TYR A 26 -12.15 -25.00 -18.94
CA TYR A 26 -10.73 -24.88 -19.32
C TYR A 26 -9.78 -25.06 -18.14
N ASN A 27 -10.13 -24.55 -16.96
CA ASN A 27 -9.26 -24.52 -15.79
C ASN A 27 -10.03 -24.88 -14.52
N VAL A 28 -9.26 -25.27 -13.50
CA VAL A 28 -9.77 -25.40 -12.14
C VAL A 28 -9.80 -24.02 -11.50
N VAL A 29 -10.94 -23.65 -10.95
CA VAL A 29 -11.20 -22.36 -10.31
C VAL A 29 -11.56 -22.60 -8.86
N VAL A 30 -10.81 -22.01 -7.95
CA VAL A 30 -11.17 -21.97 -6.53
C VAL A 30 -12.19 -20.85 -6.33
N THR A 31 -13.26 -21.17 -5.64
CA THR A 31 -14.36 -20.27 -5.34
C THR A 31 -14.47 -20.01 -3.85
N TYR A 32 -15.07 -18.89 -3.47
CA TYR A 32 -15.39 -18.58 -2.08
C TYR A 32 -16.89 -18.40 -1.92
N ASP A 33 -17.46 -19.13 -0.96
CA ASP A 33 -18.86 -18.95 -0.56
C ASP A 33 -18.98 -17.76 0.40
N ARG A 34 -19.68 -16.71 -0.06
CA ARG A 34 -19.93 -15.50 0.73
C ARG A 34 -21.11 -15.64 1.70
N GLY A 35 -21.83 -16.77 1.65
CA GLY A 35 -23.05 -17.02 2.43
C GLY A 35 -24.30 -16.39 1.81
N TRP A 36 -24.19 -15.69 0.69
CA TRP A 36 -25.31 -15.14 -0.08
C TRP A 36 -24.95 -15.05 -1.57
N GLY A 37 -25.92 -15.41 -2.42
CA GLY A 37 -25.75 -15.46 -3.87
C GLY A 37 -24.76 -16.53 -4.33
N ASP A 38 -24.30 -16.41 -5.57
CA ASP A 38 -23.37 -17.39 -6.15
C ASP A 38 -21.95 -17.26 -5.60
N PRO A 39 -21.24 -18.39 -5.41
CA PRO A 39 -19.83 -18.41 -5.03
C PRO A 39 -18.96 -17.63 -6.02
N VAL A 40 -18.07 -16.78 -5.50
CA VAL A 40 -17.18 -15.94 -6.31
C VAL A 40 -15.89 -16.66 -6.65
N ASN A 41 -15.36 -16.40 -7.84
CA ASN A 41 -14.06 -16.93 -8.25
C ASN A 41 -12.96 -16.13 -7.58
N ILE A 42 -12.05 -16.79 -6.87
CA ILE A 42 -10.95 -16.11 -6.15
C ILE A 42 -9.57 -16.50 -6.66
N TRP A 43 -9.42 -17.68 -7.23
CA TRP A 43 -8.15 -18.17 -7.75
C TRP A 43 -8.39 -19.08 -8.94
N VAL A 44 -7.52 -19.00 -9.95
CA VAL A 44 -7.57 -19.88 -11.12
C VAL A 44 -6.24 -20.60 -11.23
N VAL A 45 -6.30 -21.93 -11.18
CA VAL A 45 -5.13 -22.79 -11.36
C VAL A 45 -4.85 -22.85 -12.86
N LYS A 46 -3.69 -22.35 -13.26
CA LYS A 46 -3.21 -22.38 -14.64
C LYS A 46 -1.75 -22.85 -14.66
N GLY A 47 -1.33 -23.41 -15.80
CA GLY A 47 0.08 -23.60 -16.12
C GLY A 47 0.73 -22.30 -16.57
N ASP A 48 2.06 -22.32 -16.70
CA ASP A 48 2.86 -21.13 -17.04
C ASP A 48 2.48 -20.50 -18.40
N GLN A 49 1.94 -21.30 -19.32
CA GLN A 49 1.44 -20.85 -20.62
C GLN A 49 -0.08 -20.58 -20.64
N GLY A 50 -0.72 -20.48 -19.48
CA GLY A 50 -2.15 -20.15 -19.36
C GLY A 50 -3.12 -21.30 -19.64
N GLY A 51 -2.62 -22.51 -19.89
CA GLY A 51 -3.41 -23.72 -20.11
C GLY A 51 -3.80 -24.46 -18.81
N PHE A 52 -4.56 -25.54 -18.99
CA PHE A 52 -4.98 -26.41 -17.89
C PHE A 52 -3.77 -26.98 -17.14
N ARG A 53 -3.83 -26.93 -15.81
CA ARG A 53 -2.90 -27.63 -14.92
C ARG A 53 -3.68 -28.25 -13.78
N THR A 54 -3.26 -29.45 -13.36
CA THR A 54 -3.74 -30.09 -12.14
C THR A 54 -3.36 -29.25 -10.92
N PRO A 55 -4.31 -28.89 -10.04
CA PRO A 55 -4.02 -28.21 -8.80
C PRO A 55 -3.07 -29.04 -7.92
N ASP A 56 -2.14 -28.37 -7.28
CA ASP A 56 -1.18 -29.02 -6.39
C ASP A 56 -1.07 -28.29 -5.04
N ARG A 57 -0.15 -28.76 -4.20
CA ARG A 57 0.10 -28.18 -2.88
C ARG A 57 0.57 -26.71 -2.96
N ARG A 58 1.23 -26.30 -4.06
CA ARG A 58 1.72 -24.92 -4.22
C ARG A 58 0.56 -23.95 -4.33
N ASP A 59 -0.53 -24.37 -4.99
CA ASP A 59 -1.75 -23.58 -5.06
C ASP A 59 -2.40 -23.40 -3.68
N VAL A 60 -2.44 -24.47 -2.87
CA VAL A 60 -2.95 -24.42 -1.49
C VAL A 60 -2.13 -23.47 -0.65
N GLU A 61 -0.81 -23.53 -0.73
CA GLU A 61 0.11 -22.67 0.01
C GLU A 61 0.01 -21.20 -0.42
N ALA A 62 -0.14 -20.93 -1.72
CA ALA A 62 -0.37 -19.59 -2.24
C ALA A 62 -1.70 -18.98 -1.75
N ILE A 63 -2.77 -19.77 -1.74
CA ILE A 63 -4.08 -19.35 -1.21
C ILE A 63 -4.00 -19.13 0.31
N ALA A 64 -3.30 -20.00 1.05
CA ALA A 64 -3.08 -19.80 2.48
C ALA A 64 -2.27 -18.52 2.77
N ALA A 65 -1.23 -18.23 1.98
CA ALA A 65 -0.38 -17.06 2.15
C ALA A 65 -1.10 -15.74 1.80
N SER A 66 -2.03 -15.77 0.83
CA SER A 66 -2.85 -14.61 0.47
C SER A 66 -4.02 -14.37 1.43
N ASN A 67 -4.33 -15.33 2.31
CA ASN A 67 -5.35 -15.20 3.35
C ASN A 67 -4.85 -14.33 4.52
N ILE A 68 -4.65 -13.03 4.23
CA ILE A 68 -4.27 -11.94 5.15
C ILE A 68 -5.30 -11.78 6.30
N GLU A 69 -6.47 -12.41 6.21
CA GLU A 69 -7.50 -12.37 7.25
C GLU A 69 -7.13 -13.15 8.53
N ARG A 70 -5.98 -13.85 8.57
CA ARG A 70 -5.47 -14.47 9.80
C ARG A 70 -4.52 -13.60 10.62
N GLU A 71 -4.10 -12.44 10.11
CA GLU A 71 -3.34 -11.49 10.93
C GLU A 71 -4.31 -10.73 11.84
N SER A 72 -3.97 -10.66 13.13
CA SER A 72 -4.72 -9.77 14.01
C SER A 72 -4.59 -8.34 13.46
N PRO A 73 -5.62 -7.47 13.62
CA PRO A 73 -5.51 -6.07 13.21
C PRO A 73 -4.21 -5.42 13.73
N GLU A 74 -3.73 -5.82 14.90
CA GLU A 74 -2.49 -5.34 15.51
C GLU A 74 -1.24 -5.76 14.73
N GLU A 75 -1.16 -6.98 14.23
CA GLU A 75 -0.03 -7.45 13.40
C GLU A 75 0.04 -6.67 12.07
N LYS A 76 -1.13 -6.37 11.50
CA LYS A 76 -1.25 -5.53 10.32
C LYS A 76 -0.79 -4.09 10.61
N PHE A 77 -1.22 -3.51 11.73
CA PHE A 77 -0.76 -2.18 12.16
C PHE A 77 0.74 -2.15 12.46
N GLN A 78 1.29 -3.18 13.09
CA GLN A 78 2.72 -3.28 13.37
C GLN A 78 3.55 -3.39 12.09
N ARG A 79 3.10 -4.16 11.10
CA ARG A 79 3.77 -4.26 9.80
C ARG A 79 3.75 -2.94 9.04
N VAL A 80 2.58 -2.30 8.98
CA VAL A 80 2.42 -0.99 8.34
C VAL A 80 3.26 0.06 9.06
N SER A 81 3.30 0.04 10.39
CA SER A 81 4.17 0.92 11.20
C SER A 81 5.65 0.72 10.88
N LYS A 82 6.13 -0.55 10.84
CA LYS A 82 7.51 -0.88 10.46
C LYS A 82 7.84 -0.41 9.03
N TYR A 83 6.91 -0.57 8.10
CA TYR A 83 7.06 -0.07 6.73
C TYR A 83 7.22 1.45 6.70
N TYR A 84 6.33 2.20 7.36
CA TYR A 84 6.42 3.66 7.41
C TYR A 84 7.66 4.17 8.15
N GLN A 85 8.11 3.47 9.20
CA GLN A 85 9.37 3.78 9.88
C GLN A 85 10.56 3.61 8.93
N LYS A 86 10.63 2.49 8.21
CA LYS A 86 11.70 2.23 7.22
C LYS A 86 11.71 3.28 6.11
N VAL A 87 10.55 3.65 5.58
CA VAL A 87 10.44 4.72 4.56
C VAL A 87 10.93 6.07 5.12
N ARG A 88 10.57 6.42 6.36
CA ARG A 88 11.07 7.65 7.01
C ARG A 88 12.58 7.65 7.18
N GLU A 89 13.16 6.51 7.58
CA GLU A 89 14.61 6.37 7.70
C GLU A 89 15.32 6.47 6.35
N ASP A 90 14.79 5.83 5.32
CA ASP A 90 15.33 5.92 3.95
C ASP A 90 15.27 7.34 3.40
N VAL A 91 14.16 8.06 3.62
CA VAL A 91 14.03 9.46 3.24
C VAL A 91 15.04 10.34 4.00
N ARG A 92 15.19 10.13 5.32
CA ARG A 92 16.19 10.86 6.12
C ARG A 92 17.61 10.57 5.65
N ARG A 93 17.94 9.31 5.38
CA ARG A 93 19.25 8.90 4.87
C ARG A 93 19.55 9.55 3.53
N LYS A 94 18.64 9.43 2.55
CA LYS A 94 18.76 10.07 1.24
C LYS A 94 18.86 11.59 1.36
N SER A 95 18.11 12.23 2.26
CA SER A 95 18.23 13.68 2.48
C SER A 95 19.61 14.08 3.02
N ARG A 96 20.21 13.27 3.90
CA ARG A 96 21.54 13.53 4.45
C ARG A 96 22.63 13.32 3.40
N GLU A 97 22.50 12.28 2.59
CA GLU A 97 23.38 12.03 1.43
C GLU A 97 23.28 13.18 0.43
N ASN A 98 22.08 13.58 0.03
CA ASN A 98 21.87 14.72 -0.87
C ASN A 98 22.48 16.01 -0.32
N ILE A 99 22.30 16.32 0.97
CA ILE A 99 22.90 17.51 1.59
C ILE A 99 24.43 17.41 1.63
N ARG A 100 24.99 16.20 1.86
CA ARG A 100 26.44 15.99 1.85
C ARG A 100 27.02 16.29 0.48
N ASP A 101 26.39 15.75 -0.57
CA ASP A 101 26.85 15.79 -1.96
C ASP A 101 26.48 17.10 -2.68
N MET A 102 25.66 17.94 -2.07
CA MET A 102 25.38 19.28 -2.59
C MET A 102 26.66 20.14 -2.65
N THR A 103 26.79 20.83 -3.78
CA THR A 103 27.81 21.86 -4.00
C THR A 103 27.59 23.06 -3.08
N LYS A 104 28.62 23.91 -2.92
CA LYS A 104 28.54 25.12 -2.08
C LYS A 104 27.39 26.05 -2.49
N ASP A 105 27.19 26.26 -3.78
CA ASP A 105 26.14 27.14 -4.30
C ASP A 105 24.73 26.60 -4.04
N SER A 106 24.52 25.29 -4.23
CA SER A 106 23.23 24.66 -3.91
C SER A 106 22.91 24.74 -2.41
N LYS A 107 23.91 24.65 -1.53
CA LYS A 107 23.72 24.82 -0.08
C LYS A 107 23.30 26.24 0.29
N ILE A 108 23.81 27.24 -0.41
CA ILE A 108 23.42 28.65 -0.22
C ILE A 108 21.98 28.87 -0.68
N GLN A 109 21.60 28.34 -1.84
CA GLN A 109 20.21 28.43 -2.35
C GLN A 109 19.22 27.74 -1.40
N LEU A 110 19.57 26.56 -0.86
CA LEU A 110 18.75 25.87 0.12
C LEU A 110 18.55 26.69 1.40
N ARG A 111 19.62 27.31 1.94
CA ARG A 111 19.52 28.19 3.11
C ARG A 111 18.62 29.41 2.85
N GLN A 112 18.72 30.01 1.67
CA GLN A 112 17.87 31.14 1.28
C GLN A 112 16.40 30.72 1.14
N ALA A 113 16.14 29.55 0.56
CA ALA A 113 14.79 28.99 0.45
C ALA A 113 14.18 28.69 1.83
N VAL A 114 14.95 28.09 2.75
CA VAL A 114 14.51 27.84 4.13
C VAL A 114 14.23 29.16 4.87
N ALA A 115 15.13 30.14 4.79
CA ALA A 115 14.94 31.45 5.42
C ALA A 115 13.70 32.21 4.88
N LYS A 116 13.33 31.98 3.61
CA LYS A 116 12.13 32.54 2.99
C LYS A 116 10.84 31.84 3.48
N VAL A 117 10.87 30.51 3.64
CA VAL A 117 9.74 29.72 4.17
C VAL A 117 9.51 29.99 5.66
N GLU A 118 10.59 30.12 6.43
CA GLU A 118 10.53 30.46 7.87
C GLU A 118 10.27 31.96 8.11
N ASN A 119 10.06 32.75 7.04
CA ASN A 119 9.82 34.20 7.10
C ASN A 119 10.91 34.97 7.88
N GLN A 120 12.10 34.39 8.00
CA GLN A 120 13.28 35.00 8.62
C GLN A 120 14.04 35.90 7.66
N SER A 121 13.68 35.89 6.38
CA SER A 121 14.16 36.87 5.42
C SER A 121 13.65 38.25 5.79
N LYS A 122 14.50 39.03 6.47
CA LYS A 122 14.43 40.50 6.53
C LYS A 122 14.58 41.07 5.12
N ALA A 123 13.56 40.90 4.29
CA ALA A 123 13.39 41.72 3.11
C ALA A 123 12.61 42.96 3.56
N ASN A 124 13.33 44.06 3.77
CA ASN A 124 12.73 45.38 3.74
C ASN A 124 12.02 45.49 2.39
N SER A 125 10.70 45.33 2.39
CA SER A 125 9.86 45.62 1.24
C SER A 125 10.15 47.05 0.79
N THR A 126 10.59 47.23 -0.45
CA THR A 126 10.79 48.54 -1.09
C THR A 126 9.50 49.36 -1.17
N PHE A 127 8.35 48.72 -0.94
CA PHE A 127 7.05 49.36 -0.84
C PHE A 127 6.66 49.56 0.63
N ARG A 128 6.18 50.76 0.98
CA ARG A 128 5.54 51.02 2.29
C ARG A 128 4.44 49.97 2.49
N ARG A 129 4.50 49.23 3.61
CA ARG A 129 3.39 48.39 4.05
C ARG A 129 2.19 49.29 4.29
N ILE A 130 1.11 49.06 3.53
CA ILE A 130 -0.18 49.69 3.79
C ILE A 130 -0.79 48.92 4.97
N GLU A 131 -0.93 49.55 6.12
CA GLU A 131 -1.67 48.98 7.24
C GLU A 131 -3.14 48.83 6.84
N ASN A 132 -3.68 47.63 7.03
CA ASN A 132 -5.11 47.41 6.83
C ASN A 132 -5.87 48.22 7.89
N LYS A 133 -6.64 49.23 7.44
CA LYS A 133 -7.53 49.96 8.33
C LYS A 133 -8.53 48.98 8.95
N PRO A 134 -8.67 48.92 10.29
CA PRO A 134 -9.67 48.07 10.91
C PRO A 134 -11.07 48.51 10.45
N LYS A 135 -11.81 47.61 9.82
CA LYS A 135 -13.21 47.86 9.46
C LYS A 135 -14.02 47.94 10.74
N GLY A 136 -14.62 49.10 11.01
CA GLY A 136 -15.67 49.25 12.03
C GLY A 136 -15.45 50.30 13.12
N GLN A 137 -14.41 51.14 13.07
CA GLN A 137 -14.31 52.27 14.01
C GLN A 137 -15.04 53.49 13.44
N VAL A 138 -16.27 53.69 13.90
CA VAL A 138 -16.99 54.96 13.74
C VAL A 138 -16.42 55.91 14.78
N PHE A 139 -15.71 56.95 14.33
CA PHE A 139 -15.32 58.05 15.20
C PHE A 139 -16.57 58.88 15.50
N GLY A 140 -16.90 59.00 16.78
CA GLY A 140 -17.70 60.11 17.30
C GLY A 140 -16.80 61.27 17.67
#